data_AF-A0A819NDW0-F1
#
_entry.id   AF-A0A819NDW0-F1
#
_cell.length_a   1.000
_cell.length_b   1.000
_cell.length_c   1.000
_cell.angle_alpha   90.00
_cell.angle_beta   90.00
_cell.angle_gamma   90.00
#
_symmetry.space_group_name_H-M   'P 1'
#
loop_
_entity.id
_entity.type
_entity.pdbx_description
1 polymer ?
#
loop_
_entity_poly.entity_id
_entity_poly.type
_entity_poly.pdbx_seq_one_letter_code
_entity_poly.pdbx_strand_id
1 'polypeptide(L)'
;MNFTSLPNTIILNLSEYFSLTELFQYFSDLNSRLNKLLYYEFQKFHLDLRSLSKREVNEIYQNYIPSIINQIISIHLSNDYETPHQIQSFISHDDYKLHQFLHLQSISISNLQRNMLEHLLRNLPNLYQLKCDLNVYINGNEWEDIIKKILPKLNIFQVRMRYTPSNNENKENQLNEIINSYQTNFWINEHQWFIRCHWYSIDAQERFSFIDVFTVPYTFDSSEEHTICLLAKSTVLYDNNYLQCPISLPFNERFFFIVSKFDRLKTLFVYIEGNKNLNNIQPQLQLILDQASRLYSLAFSTWARSDSDAPLTGLRSNSVRRLDLIRLNSNGQIYHFDEKECIELTRSPLGIECEVLIITVKNRKNILHLINNMKNLRSLYVHSIDHYWSKNDSVSSAIDALVQ
;
A
#
# COMPACT_ATOMS: atom_id res chain seq x y z
N MET A 1 -42.55 -12.87 3.41
CA MET A 1 -42.21 -12.91 1.97
C MET A 1 -41.92 -14.35 1.58
N ASN A 2 -42.32 -14.79 0.38
CA ASN A 2 -42.07 -16.15 -0.06
C ASN A 2 -40.72 -16.24 -0.81
N PHE A 3 -39.63 -16.57 -0.10
CA PHE A 3 -38.30 -16.74 -0.70
C PHE A 3 -38.26 -17.85 -1.77
N THR A 4 -39.24 -18.76 -1.78
CA THR A 4 -39.29 -19.84 -2.76
C THR A 4 -39.62 -19.34 -4.18
N SER A 5 -40.23 -18.17 -4.33
CA SER A 5 -40.58 -17.61 -5.64
C SER A 5 -39.52 -16.68 -6.23
N LEU A 6 -38.42 -16.39 -5.52
CA LEU A 6 -37.36 -15.53 -6.04
C LEU A 6 -36.57 -16.24 -7.15
N PRO A 7 -36.30 -15.59 -8.30
CA PRO A 7 -35.39 -16.15 -9.31
C PRO A 7 -33.99 -16.41 -8.74
N ASN A 8 -33.33 -17.47 -9.21
CA ASN A 8 -31.96 -17.81 -8.80
C ASN A 8 -30.98 -16.66 -9.03
N THR A 9 -31.19 -15.88 -10.08
CA THR A 9 -30.35 -14.71 -10.41
C THR A 9 -30.39 -13.65 -9.31
N ILE A 10 -31.53 -13.40 -8.69
CA ILE A 10 -31.63 -12.44 -7.57
C ILE A 10 -30.83 -12.96 -6.38
N ILE A 11 -30.95 -14.26 -6.07
CA ILE A 11 -30.23 -14.90 -4.97
C ILE A 11 -28.71 -14.86 -5.19
N LEU A 12 -28.26 -15.09 -6.42
CA LEU A 12 -26.83 -15.04 -6.76
C LEU A 12 -26.29 -13.61 -6.65
N ASN A 13 -27.09 -12.62 -7.04
CA ASN A 13 -26.71 -11.22 -6.84
C ASN A 13 -26.53 -10.88 -5.36
N LEU A 14 -27.23 -11.55 -4.42
CA LEU A 14 -27.02 -11.32 -2.98
C LEU A 14 -25.59 -11.63 -2.55
N SER A 15 -24.88 -12.57 -3.20
CA SER A 15 -23.49 -12.86 -2.84
C SER A 15 -22.50 -11.76 -3.19
N GLU A 16 -22.90 -10.77 -4.00
CA GLU A 16 -22.10 -9.57 -4.21
C GLU A 16 -22.15 -8.63 -2.99
N TYR A 17 -23.16 -8.80 -2.12
CA TYR A 17 -23.42 -7.92 -0.98
C TYR A 17 -23.15 -8.57 0.38
N PHE A 18 -23.17 -9.91 0.45
CA PHE A 18 -22.98 -10.66 1.69
C PHE A 18 -21.71 -11.49 1.63
N SER A 19 -20.96 -11.49 2.73
CA SER A 19 -19.89 -12.46 2.95
C SER A 19 -20.44 -13.89 2.97
N LEU A 20 -19.57 -14.87 2.74
CA LEU A 20 -19.96 -16.28 2.80
C LEU A 20 -20.61 -16.64 4.14
N THR A 21 -20.08 -16.09 5.23
CA THR A 21 -20.62 -16.25 6.58
C THR A 21 -22.05 -15.75 6.68
N GLU A 22 -22.31 -14.53 6.20
CA GLU A 22 -23.64 -13.94 6.21
C GLU A 22 -24.60 -14.70 5.28
N LEU A 23 -24.12 -15.19 4.14
CA LEU A 23 -24.90 -16.03 3.25
C LEU A 23 -25.37 -17.30 3.96
N PHE A 24 -24.47 -17.99 4.67
CA PHE A 24 -24.87 -19.16 5.45
C PHE A 24 -25.77 -18.75 6.62
N GLN A 25 -25.36 -17.80 7.46
CA GLN A 25 -26.11 -17.42 8.65
C GLN A 25 -27.54 -16.94 8.35
N TYR A 26 -27.75 -16.19 7.27
CA TYR A 26 -29.06 -15.63 6.94
C TYR A 26 -29.88 -16.56 6.04
N PHE A 27 -29.25 -17.36 5.18
CA PHE A 27 -29.96 -18.12 4.15
C PHE A 27 -29.87 -19.64 4.29
N SER A 28 -28.99 -20.17 5.16
CA SER A 28 -29.00 -21.59 5.46
C SER A 28 -30.33 -21.98 6.10
N ASP A 29 -30.86 -23.11 5.68
CA ASP A 29 -32.10 -23.71 6.20
C ASP A 29 -33.39 -22.94 5.89
N LEU A 30 -33.32 -21.81 5.17
CA LEU A 30 -34.52 -21.11 4.68
C LEU A 30 -35.32 -21.95 3.68
N ASN A 31 -34.63 -22.60 2.73
CA ASN A 31 -35.20 -23.68 1.93
C ASN A 31 -34.11 -24.52 1.24
N SER A 32 -34.48 -25.75 0.84
CA SER A 32 -33.56 -26.69 0.18
C SER A 32 -33.05 -26.24 -1.19
N ARG A 33 -33.78 -25.38 -1.91
CA ARG A 33 -33.34 -24.80 -3.20
C ARG A 33 -32.21 -23.78 -2.98
N LEU A 34 -32.31 -22.92 -1.96
CA LEU A 34 -31.30 -21.94 -1.58
C LEU A 34 -30.03 -22.64 -1.10
N ASN A 35 -30.17 -23.64 -0.23
CA ASN A 35 -29.05 -24.47 0.19
C ASN A 35 -28.35 -25.07 -1.05
N LYS A 36 -29.10 -25.69 -1.96
CA LYS A 36 -28.53 -26.23 -3.20
C LYS A 36 -27.84 -25.16 -4.03
N LEU A 37 -28.42 -23.98 -4.23
CA LEU A 37 -27.80 -22.87 -4.95
C LEU A 37 -26.49 -22.43 -4.29
N LEU A 38 -26.49 -22.23 -2.98
CA LEU A 38 -25.30 -21.88 -2.21
C LEU A 38 -24.20 -22.96 -2.31
N TYR A 39 -24.57 -24.23 -2.38
CA TYR A 39 -23.60 -25.32 -2.54
C TYR A 39 -23.14 -25.56 -3.97
N TYR A 40 -23.97 -25.30 -4.98
CA TYR A 40 -23.69 -25.67 -6.38
C TYR A 40 -23.07 -24.54 -7.18
N GLU A 41 -23.48 -23.29 -6.93
CA GLU A 41 -22.98 -22.13 -7.66
C GLU A 41 -21.64 -21.65 -7.10
N PHE A 42 -21.43 -21.79 -5.80
CA PHE A 42 -20.17 -21.46 -5.14
C PHE A 42 -19.24 -22.67 -5.05
N GLN A 43 -18.97 -23.33 -6.19
CA GLN A 43 -18.07 -24.49 -6.28
C GLN A 43 -16.68 -24.23 -5.69
N LYS A 44 -16.33 -22.96 -5.54
CA LYS A 44 -15.07 -22.46 -5.01
C LYS A 44 -15.37 -21.38 -3.99
N PHE A 45 -15.11 -21.68 -2.72
CA PHE A 45 -15.31 -20.73 -1.64
C PHE A 45 -14.01 -19.99 -1.29
N HIS A 46 -14.17 -18.69 -1.09
CA HIS A 46 -13.19 -17.83 -0.45
C HIS A 46 -13.71 -17.56 0.97
N LEU A 47 -13.06 -18.16 1.96
CA LEU A 47 -13.44 -18.00 3.35
C LEU A 47 -12.66 -16.82 3.93
N ASP A 48 -13.34 -15.72 4.26
CA ASP A 48 -12.74 -14.60 4.98
C ASP A 48 -13.22 -14.62 6.43
N LEU A 49 -12.28 -14.87 7.36
CA LEU A 49 -12.59 -14.94 8.78
C LEU A 49 -12.15 -13.68 9.54
N ARG A 50 -11.55 -12.68 8.87
CA ARG A 50 -10.85 -11.59 9.55
C ARG A 50 -11.72 -10.72 10.45
N SER A 51 -13.02 -10.60 10.16
CA SER A 51 -13.98 -9.78 10.92
C SER A 51 -14.86 -10.57 11.89
N LEU A 52 -14.63 -11.89 12.02
CA LEU A 52 -15.55 -12.77 12.75
C LEU A 52 -15.09 -12.98 14.18
N SER A 53 -16.02 -12.82 15.11
CA SER A 53 -15.79 -13.16 16.51
C SER A 53 -15.49 -14.66 16.67
N LYS A 54 -14.82 -15.02 17.77
CA LYS A 54 -14.52 -16.43 18.10
C LYS A 54 -15.77 -17.31 18.11
N ARG A 55 -16.92 -16.76 18.52
CA ARG A 55 -18.19 -17.49 18.55
C ARG A 55 -18.68 -17.80 17.14
N GLU A 56 -18.69 -16.81 16.25
CA GLU A 56 -19.12 -16.98 14.85
C GLU A 56 -18.20 -17.95 14.11
N VAL A 57 -16.89 -17.84 14.33
CA VAL A 57 -15.90 -18.77 13.78
C VAL A 57 -16.20 -20.22 14.22
N ASN A 58 -16.50 -20.44 15.50
CA ASN A 58 -16.87 -21.77 16.00
C ASN A 58 -18.20 -22.26 15.42
N GLU A 59 -19.20 -21.38 15.30
CA GLU A 59 -20.48 -21.72 14.67
C GLU A 59 -20.29 -22.13 13.20
N ILE A 60 -19.41 -21.45 12.47
CA ILE A 60 -19.07 -21.79 11.08
C ILE A 60 -18.35 -23.12 10.99
N TYR A 61 -17.35 -23.35 11.84
CA TYR A 61 -16.62 -24.61 11.86
C TYR A 61 -17.55 -25.79 12.14
N GLN A 62 -18.45 -25.66 13.11
CA GLN A 62 -19.30 -26.78 13.52
C GLN A 62 -20.46 -27.02 12.54
N ASN A 63 -21.08 -25.95 12.01
CA ASN A 63 -22.32 -26.09 11.24
C ASN A 63 -22.12 -26.13 9.72
N TYR A 64 -21.13 -25.41 9.18
CA TYR A 64 -21.03 -25.19 7.73
C TYR A 64 -19.80 -25.86 7.10
N ILE A 65 -18.63 -25.75 7.73
CA ILE A 65 -17.37 -26.22 7.15
C ILE A 65 -17.39 -27.69 6.72
N PRO A 66 -17.92 -28.66 7.50
CA PRO A 66 -18.04 -30.06 7.06
C PRO A 66 -18.68 -30.24 5.68
N SER A 67 -19.66 -29.40 5.35
CA SER A 67 -20.42 -29.50 4.09
C SER A 67 -19.68 -28.89 2.89
N ILE A 68 -18.72 -27.99 3.13
CA ILE A 68 -18.04 -27.21 2.07
C ILE A 68 -16.52 -27.34 2.07
N ILE A 69 -15.92 -28.11 2.99
CA ILE A 69 -14.47 -28.12 3.18
C ILE A 69 -13.67 -28.45 1.91
N ASN A 70 -14.21 -29.35 1.08
CA ASN A 70 -13.62 -29.73 -0.21
C ASN A 70 -13.84 -28.70 -1.33
N GLN A 71 -14.57 -27.62 -1.07
CA GLN A 71 -14.84 -26.56 -2.03
C GLN A 71 -14.09 -25.28 -1.67
N ILE A 72 -13.46 -25.21 -0.50
CA ILE A 72 -12.70 -24.05 -0.07
C ILE A 72 -11.35 -24.02 -0.78
N ILE A 73 -11.12 -22.96 -1.56
CA ILE A 73 -9.89 -22.76 -2.33
C ILE A 73 -9.01 -21.66 -1.74
N SER A 74 -9.59 -20.79 -0.91
CA SER A 74 -8.90 -19.65 -0.30
C SER A 74 -9.39 -19.39 1.11
N ILE A 75 -8.48 -19.08 2.03
CA ILE A 75 -8.79 -18.71 3.41
C ILE A 75 -8.03 -17.42 3.79
N HIS A 76 -8.70 -16.47 4.45
CA HIS A 76 -8.08 -15.32 5.11
C HIS A 76 -8.21 -15.46 6.63
N LEU A 77 -7.08 -15.35 7.34
CA LEU A 77 -7.00 -15.43 8.80
C LEU A 77 -6.28 -14.20 9.36
N SER A 78 -6.71 -13.72 10.52
CA SER A 78 -6.07 -12.59 11.22
C SER A 78 -5.95 -12.86 12.71
N ASN A 79 -4.84 -12.47 13.32
CA ASN A 79 -4.71 -12.31 14.77
C ASN A 79 -4.65 -10.82 15.15
N ASP A 80 -5.52 -9.99 14.59
CA ASP A 80 -5.60 -8.58 14.98
C ASP A 80 -6.31 -8.41 16.33
N TYR A 81 -6.63 -7.15 16.66
CA TYR A 81 -7.30 -6.78 17.90
C TYR A 81 -8.75 -7.32 17.97
N GLU A 82 -9.44 -7.46 16.84
CA GLU A 82 -10.83 -7.95 16.79
C GLU A 82 -10.87 -9.49 16.87
N THR A 83 -9.86 -10.17 16.30
CA THR A 83 -9.80 -11.64 16.24
C THR A 83 -8.53 -12.23 16.87
N PRO A 84 -8.21 -11.95 18.14
CA PRO A 84 -6.98 -12.43 18.76
C PRO A 84 -6.96 -13.97 18.82
N HIS A 85 -5.81 -14.56 18.47
CA HIS A 85 -5.57 -16.01 18.47
C HIS A 85 -6.47 -16.85 17.55
N GLN A 86 -7.15 -16.23 16.58
CA GLN A 86 -7.95 -16.95 15.58
C GLN A 86 -7.11 -17.99 14.83
N ILE A 87 -5.90 -17.64 14.38
CA ILE A 87 -5.03 -18.56 13.64
C ILE A 87 -4.65 -19.75 14.51
N GLN A 88 -4.34 -19.52 15.78
CA GLN A 88 -4.01 -20.61 16.71
C GLN A 88 -5.22 -21.52 16.93
N SER A 89 -6.41 -20.93 17.07
CA SER A 89 -7.66 -21.67 17.22
C SER A 89 -7.95 -22.51 15.97
N PHE A 90 -7.71 -21.97 14.78
CA PHE A 90 -7.85 -22.70 13.52
C PHE A 90 -6.87 -23.86 13.39
N ILE A 91 -5.61 -23.67 13.76
CA ILE A 91 -4.58 -24.72 13.71
C ILE A 91 -4.82 -25.81 14.76
N SER A 92 -5.23 -25.42 15.97
CA SER A 92 -5.33 -26.30 17.14
C SER A 92 -6.68 -27.01 17.25
N HIS A 93 -7.61 -26.76 16.32
CA HIS A 93 -8.93 -27.36 16.42
C HIS A 93 -8.85 -28.86 16.11
N ASP A 94 -9.03 -29.69 17.14
CA ASP A 94 -8.89 -31.15 17.04
C ASP A 94 -9.82 -31.78 15.98
N ASP A 95 -10.96 -31.15 15.71
CA ASP A 95 -11.99 -31.63 14.77
C ASP A 95 -11.63 -31.36 13.29
N TYR A 96 -10.85 -30.31 13.01
CA TYR A 96 -10.55 -29.86 11.65
C TYR A 96 -9.06 -29.69 11.45
N LYS A 97 -8.43 -30.72 10.89
CA LYS A 97 -7.02 -30.64 10.51
C LYS A 97 -6.93 -29.96 9.15
N LEU A 98 -5.99 -29.03 9.01
CA LEU A 98 -5.71 -28.28 7.77
C LEU A 98 -5.59 -29.16 6.50
N HIS A 99 -5.18 -30.42 6.63
CA HIS A 99 -5.09 -31.34 5.51
C HIS A 99 -6.46 -31.74 4.91
N GLN A 100 -7.58 -31.48 5.60
CA GLN A 100 -8.92 -31.76 5.09
C GLN A 100 -9.34 -30.78 3.98
N PHE A 101 -8.69 -29.61 3.88
CA PHE A 101 -8.93 -28.63 2.83
C PHE A 101 -8.21 -29.04 1.54
N LEU A 102 -8.69 -30.11 0.89
CA LEU A 102 -8.02 -30.77 -0.25
C LEU A 102 -7.73 -29.84 -1.45
N HIS A 103 -8.54 -28.80 -1.61
CA HIS A 103 -8.47 -27.86 -2.73
C HIS A 103 -7.93 -26.48 -2.33
N LEU A 104 -7.44 -26.31 -1.10
CA LEU A 104 -6.89 -25.04 -0.66
C LEU A 104 -5.62 -24.72 -1.45
N GLN A 105 -5.68 -23.61 -2.17
CA GLN A 105 -4.59 -23.13 -3.03
C GLN A 105 -4.08 -21.77 -2.59
N SER A 106 -4.89 -20.98 -1.88
CA SER A 106 -4.56 -19.63 -1.47
C SER A 106 -4.78 -19.45 0.03
N ILE A 107 -3.82 -18.84 0.72
CA ILE A 107 -4.00 -18.44 2.10
C ILE A 107 -3.48 -17.03 2.30
N SER A 108 -4.25 -16.24 3.05
CA SER A 108 -3.83 -14.93 3.50
C SER A 108 -3.82 -14.89 5.03
N ILE A 109 -2.75 -14.34 5.58
CA ILE A 109 -2.46 -14.37 7.00
C ILE A 109 -2.05 -12.98 7.44
N SER A 110 -2.67 -12.45 8.48
CA SER A 110 -2.26 -11.20 9.13
C SER A 110 -1.94 -11.38 10.61
N ASN A 111 -0.94 -10.65 11.10
CA ASN A 111 -0.53 -10.58 12.51
C ASN A 111 -0.08 -11.93 13.11
N LEU A 112 0.56 -12.79 12.30
CA LEU A 112 1.05 -14.09 12.77
C LEU A 112 2.49 -14.00 13.32
N GLN A 113 2.74 -14.70 14.44
CA GLN A 113 4.09 -14.86 14.98
C GLN A 113 4.91 -15.88 14.17
N ARG A 114 6.23 -15.69 14.13
CA ARG A 114 7.17 -16.49 13.33
C ARG A 114 7.08 -18.00 13.60
N ASN A 115 7.04 -18.40 14.87
CA ASN A 115 6.99 -19.81 15.28
C ASN A 115 5.72 -20.55 14.79
N MET A 116 4.59 -19.84 14.68
CA MET A 116 3.34 -20.40 14.18
C MET A 116 3.30 -20.49 12.66
N LEU A 117 3.99 -19.58 11.96
CA LEU A 117 4.01 -19.53 10.50
C LEU A 117 4.54 -20.83 9.90
N GLU A 118 5.72 -21.29 10.30
CA GLU A 118 6.26 -22.54 9.76
C GLU A 118 5.37 -23.75 10.05
N HIS A 119 4.77 -23.79 11.26
CA HIS A 119 3.87 -24.88 11.63
C HIS A 119 2.61 -24.89 10.76
N LEU A 120 2.02 -23.72 10.50
CA LEU A 120 0.88 -23.55 9.60
C LEU A 120 1.25 -24.00 8.16
N LEU A 121 2.35 -23.49 7.62
CA LEU A 121 2.76 -23.75 6.23
C LEU A 121 3.08 -25.22 5.97
N ARG A 122 3.61 -25.96 6.96
CA ARG A 122 3.87 -27.41 6.85
C ARG A 122 2.64 -28.24 6.57
N ASN A 123 1.46 -27.76 6.96
CA ASN A 123 0.22 -28.47 6.71
C ASN A 123 -0.39 -28.14 5.34
N LEU A 124 0.23 -27.25 4.56
CA LEU A 124 -0.31 -26.74 3.28
C LEU A 124 0.68 -26.91 2.11
N PRO A 125 1.18 -28.13 1.82
CA PRO A 125 2.23 -28.34 0.82
C PRO A 125 1.79 -28.05 -0.63
N ASN A 126 0.48 -27.96 -0.88
CA ASN A 126 -0.10 -27.70 -2.20
C ASN A 126 -0.44 -26.21 -2.44
N LEU A 127 -0.02 -25.32 -1.55
CA LEU A 127 -0.33 -23.91 -1.65
C LEU A 127 0.29 -23.29 -2.90
N TYR A 128 -0.52 -22.59 -3.68
CA TYR A 128 -0.14 -21.88 -4.90
C TYR A 128 0.05 -20.38 -4.66
N GLN A 129 -0.72 -19.81 -3.72
CA GLN A 129 -0.68 -18.40 -3.34
C GLN A 129 -0.56 -18.24 -1.82
N LEU A 130 0.38 -17.39 -1.41
CA LEU A 130 0.59 -17.00 -0.02
C LEU A 130 0.61 -15.48 0.07
N LYS A 131 -0.28 -14.91 0.89
CA LYS A 131 -0.28 -13.47 1.24
C LYS A 131 -0.08 -13.30 2.74
N CYS A 132 1.03 -12.71 3.16
CA CYS A 132 1.35 -12.52 4.57
C CYS A 132 1.51 -11.04 4.93
N ASP A 133 0.87 -10.60 6.01
CA ASP A 133 1.18 -9.34 6.70
C ASP A 133 1.65 -9.67 8.12
N LEU A 134 2.95 -9.51 8.38
CA LEU A 134 3.63 -10.03 9.55
C LEU A 134 4.28 -8.91 10.36
N ASN A 135 4.20 -9.00 11.68
CA ASN A 135 4.94 -8.12 12.61
C ASN A 135 6.28 -8.74 13.04
N VAL A 136 6.88 -9.55 12.17
CA VAL A 136 8.16 -10.24 12.39
C VAL A 136 9.01 -10.17 11.13
N TYR A 137 10.32 -10.05 11.31
CA TYR A 137 11.27 -10.13 10.21
C TYR A 137 11.71 -11.57 9.96
N ILE A 138 11.69 -11.96 8.69
CA ILE A 138 12.28 -13.18 8.16
C ILE A 138 13.13 -12.73 6.97
N ASN A 139 14.40 -13.12 6.92
CA ASN A 139 15.28 -12.71 5.83
C ASN A 139 15.02 -13.52 4.55
N GLY A 140 15.56 -13.07 3.42
CA GLY A 140 15.29 -13.70 2.12
C GLY A 140 15.84 -15.12 1.99
N ASN A 141 16.94 -15.46 2.67
CA ASN A 141 17.46 -16.83 2.67
C ASN A 141 16.54 -17.77 3.48
N GLU A 142 16.04 -17.30 4.64
CA GLU A 142 15.10 -18.07 5.46
C GLU A 142 13.77 -18.32 4.72
N TRP A 143 13.23 -17.29 4.05
CA TRP A 143 12.05 -17.45 3.21
C TRP A 143 12.30 -18.40 2.04
N GLU A 144 13.45 -18.28 1.37
CA GLU A 144 13.83 -19.18 0.28
C GLU A 144 13.85 -20.65 0.76
N ASP A 145 14.45 -20.93 1.92
CA ASP A 145 14.47 -22.26 2.52
C ASP A 145 13.06 -22.77 2.87
N ILE A 146 12.23 -21.91 3.48
CA ILE A 146 10.83 -22.23 3.79
C ILE A 146 10.07 -22.60 2.51
N ILE A 147 10.17 -21.78 1.47
CA ILE A 147 9.40 -21.96 0.24
C ILE A 147 9.88 -23.22 -0.50
N LYS A 148 11.19 -23.40 -0.68
CA LYS A 148 11.76 -24.58 -1.35
C LYS A 148 11.39 -25.88 -0.65
N LYS A 149 11.43 -25.89 0.69
CA LYS A 149 11.22 -27.11 1.48
C LYS A 149 9.75 -27.42 1.73
N ILE A 150 8.93 -26.40 1.98
CA ILE A 150 7.57 -26.55 2.51
C ILE A 150 6.52 -26.24 1.47
N LEU A 151 6.77 -25.29 0.57
CA LEU A 151 5.79 -24.78 -0.39
C LEU A 151 6.29 -24.88 -1.85
N PRO A 152 6.64 -26.09 -2.34
CA PRO A 152 7.27 -26.25 -3.65
C PRO A 152 6.37 -25.88 -4.83
N LYS A 153 5.06 -25.70 -4.62
CA LYS A 153 4.08 -25.30 -5.64
C LYS A 153 3.72 -23.81 -5.61
N LEU A 154 4.37 -23.03 -4.74
CA LEU A 154 4.06 -21.62 -4.57
C LEU A 154 4.48 -20.83 -5.82
N ASN A 155 3.52 -20.13 -6.41
CA ASN A 155 3.74 -19.30 -7.58
C ASN A 155 3.48 -17.81 -7.31
N ILE A 156 2.57 -17.51 -6.39
CA ILE A 156 2.26 -16.14 -5.98
C ILE A 156 2.68 -15.97 -4.52
N PHE A 157 3.71 -15.16 -4.31
CA PHE A 157 4.17 -14.80 -2.98
C PHE A 157 4.01 -13.30 -2.77
N GLN A 158 3.19 -12.94 -1.79
CA GLN A 158 2.96 -11.56 -1.38
C GLN A 158 3.28 -11.46 0.10
N VAL A 159 4.25 -10.65 0.48
CA VAL A 159 4.59 -10.47 1.89
C VAL A 159 4.74 -9.00 2.21
N ARG A 160 4.31 -8.63 3.41
CA ARG A 160 4.69 -7.43 4.14
C ARG A 160 5.18 -7.89 5.51
N MET A 161 6.35 -7.42 5.89
CA MET A 161 6.95 -7.64 7.21
C MET A 161 7.27 -6.29 7.81
N ARG A 162 6.79 -6.05 9.01
CA ARG A 162 7.08 -4.87 9.81
C ARG A 162 7.87 -5.28 11.04
N TYR A 163 8.96 -4.59 11.31
CA TYR A 163 9.71 -4.81 12.55
C TYR A 163 10.45 -3.56 13.01
N THR A 164 10.72 -3.51 14.31
CA THR A 164 11.51 -2.44 14.93
C THR A 164 12.99 -2.81 14.87
N PRO A 165 13.85 -2.03 14.20
CA PRO A 165 15.28 -2.30 14.13
C PRO A 165 15.98 -2.07 15.48
N SER A 166 17.16 -2.67 15.66
CA SER A 166 18.03 -2.41 16.82
C SER A 166 18.65 -1.00 16.71
N ASN A 167 18.65 -0.24 17.82
CA ASN A 167 19.08 1.18 17.83
C ASN A 167 20.58 1.41 17.56
N ASN A 168 21.41 0.36 17.51
CA ASN A 168 22.87 0.50 17.56
C ASN A 168 23.57 0.36 16.21
N GLU A 169 22.85 0.09 15.13
CA GLU A 169 23.43 -0.20 13.83
C GLU A 169 23.18 0.91 12.81
N ASN A 170 24.08 1.01 11.84
CA ASN A 170 23.92 1.93 10.72
C ASN A 170 22.72 1.49 9.86
N LYS A 171 21.72 2.38 9.72
CA LYS A 171 20.48 2.14 8.96
C LYS A 171 20.74 1.61 7.54
N GLU A 172 21.73 2.17 6.85
CA GLU A 172 22.05 1.77 5.50
C GLU A 172 22.64 0.36 5.44
N ASN A 173 23.51 0.02 6.40
CA ASN A 173 24.05 -1.34 6.49
C ASN A 173 22.93 -2.36 6.75
N GLN A 174 22.01 -2.08 7.67
CA GLN A 174 20.85 -2.95 7.92
C GLN A 174 20.00 -3.13 6.66
N LEU A 175 19.66 -2.04 5.96
CA LEU A 175 18.87 -2.17 4.73
C LEU A 175 19.61 -2.94 3.63
N ASN A 176 20.92 -2.73 3.50
CA ASN A 176 21.74 -3.49 2.56
C ASN A 176 21.76 -4.98 2.91
N GLU A 177 21.91 -5.34 4.18
CA GLU A 177 21.86 -6.74 4.65
C GLU A 177 20.51 -7.40 4.32
N ILE A 178 19.40 -6.70 4.59
CA ILE A 178 18.05 -7.18 4.24
C ILE A 178 17.98 -7.42 2.74
N ILE A 179 18.27 -6.40 1.92
CA ILE A 179 18.12 -6.51 0.47
C ILE A 179 19.03 -7.58 -0.12
N ASN A 180 20.28 -7.67 0.34
CA ASN A 180 21.22 -8.69 -0.12
C ASN A 180 20.70 -10.11 0.11
N SER A 181 19.94 -10.35 1.20
CA SER A 181 19.32 -11.65 1.46
C SER A 181 18.23 -12.03 0.45
N TYR A 182 17.67 -11.07 -0.30
CA TYR A 182 16.65 -11.28 -1.33
C TYR A 182 17.20 -11.12 -2.76
N GLN A 183 18.52 -11.10 -2.95
CA GLN A 183 19.18 -10.96 -4.26
C GLN A 183 19.68 -12.28 -4.86
N THR A 184 19.26 -13.42 -4.32
CA THR A 184 19.61 -14.74 -4.88
C THR A 184 18.91 -14.97 -6.22
N ASN A 185 19.40 -15.93 -7.02
CA ASN A 185 18.77 -16.31 -8.28
C ASN A 185 17.30 -16.75 -8.11
N PHE A 186 16.98 -17.36 -6.96
CA PHE A 186 15.62 -17.77 -6.60
C PHE A 186 14.64 -16.59 -6.65
N TRP A 187 14.99 -15.48 -5.98
CA TRP A 187 14.14 -14.29 -5.93
C TRP A 187 14.04 -13.57 -7.27
N ILE A 188 15.20 -13.33 -7.91
CA ILE A 188 15.30 -12.42 -9.06
C ILE A 188 14.94 -13.09 -10.38
N ASN A 189 15.48 -14.29 -10.63
CA ASN A 189 15.43 -14.93 -11.94
C ASN A 189 14.36 -16.03 -11.99
N GLU A 190 14.28 -16.88 -10.96
CA GLU A 190 13.35 -18.02 -10.95
C GLU A 190 11.91 -17.57 -10.73
N HIS A 191 11.68 -16.76 -9.68
CA HIS A 191 10.33 -16.34 -9.30
C HIS A 191 9.97 -14.91 -9.66
N GLN A 192 10.98 -14.05 -9.89
CA GLN A 192 10.80 -12.62 -10.13
C GLN A 192 9.97 -11.93 -9.02
N TRP A 193 10.12 -12.38 -7.78
CA TRP A 193 9.50 -11.78 -6.61
C TRP A 193 10.42 -10.70 -6.05
N PHE A 194 10.22 -9.48 -6.52
CA PHE A 194 11.05 -8.36 -6.09
C PHE A 194 10.62 -7.83 -4.73
N ILE A 195 11.61 -7.40 -3.95
CA ILE A 195 11.44 -6.92 -2.59
C ILE A 195 11.83 -5.46 -2.53
N ARG A 196 11.09 -4.73 -1.70
CA ARG A 196 11.36 -3.35 -1.35
C ARG A 196 11.36 -3.22 0.15
N CYS A 197 12.26 -2.38 0.65
CA CYS A 197 12.48 -2.20 2.06
C CYS A 197 12.50 -0.70 2.36
N HIS A 198 11.64 -0.25 3.26
CA HIS A 198 11.49 1.14 3.68
C HIS A 198 11.78 1.27 5.16
N TRP A 199 12.65 2.21 5.49
CA TRP A 199 12.85 2.67 6.85
C TRP A 199 11.93 3.85 7.10
N TYR A 200 10.98 3.69 8.01
CA TYR A 200 10.07 4.74 8.41
C TYR A 200 10.44 5.30 9.78
N SER A 201 10.06 6.55 10.01
CA SER A 201 9.94 7.09 11.35
C SER A 201 8.59 7.75 11.59
N ILE A 202 8.09 7.60 12.82
CA ILE A 202 6.85 8.19 13.31
C ILE A 202 7.09 9.64 13.78
N ASP A 203 8.29 9.99 14.21
CA ASP A 203 8.62 11.34 14.64
C ASP A 203 9.89 11.89 13.98
N ALA A 204 9.98 13.21 13.89
CA ALA A 204 11.15 13.88 13.33
C ALA A 204 12.44 13.65 14.16
N GLN A 205 12.30 13.13 15.39
CA GLN A 205 13.41 12.80 16.28
C GLN A 205 13.88 11.35 16.13
N GLU A 206 13.26 10.57 15.22
CA GLU A 206 13.58 9.19 14.93
C GLU A 206 13.50 8.21 16.12
N ARG A 207 12.80 8.58 17.20
CA ARG A 207 12.72 7.78 18.43
C ARG A 207 11.91 6.51 18.22
N PHE A 208 10.95 6.57 17.31
CA PHE A 208 10.17 5.43 16.87
C PHE A 208 10.40 5.25 15.38
N SER A 209 11.20 4.26 15.05
CA SER A 209 11.42 3.83 13.69
C SER A 209 11.06 2.37 13.52
N PHE A 210 10.66 2.03 12.31
CA PHE A 210 10.38 0.66 11.92
C PHE A 210 10.78 0.46 10.48
N ILE A 211 11.00 -0.78 10.11
CA ILE A 211 11.31 -1.19 8.75
C ILE A 211 10.14 -1.99 8.22
N ASP A 212 9.65 -1.59 7.05
CA ASP A 212 8.71 -2.38 6.26
C ASP A 212 9.44 -3.03 5.10
N VAL A 213 9.40 -4.36 5.03
CA VAL A 213 9.90 -5.18 3.91
C VAL A 213 8.70 -5.77 3.19
N PHE A 214 8.59 -5.58 1.88
CA PHE A 214 7.44 -6.06 1.13
C PHE A 214 7.73 -6.44 -0.32
N THR A 215 6.91 -7.33 -0.87
CA THR A 215 6.94 -7.71 -2.29
C THR A 215 6.34 -6.63 -3.19
N VAL A 216 6.86 -6.55 -4.41
CA VAL A 216 6.39 -5.64 -5.45
C VAL A 216 5.68 -6.42 -6.58
N PRO A 217 4.53 -5.96 -7.10
CA PRO A 217 3.81 -4.74 -6.74
C PRO A 217 3.28 -4.77 -5.30
N TYR A 218 3.31 -3.61 -4.63
CA TYR A 218 2.77 -3.46 -3.28
C TYR A 218 1.24 -3.55 -3.34
N THR A 219 0.67 -4.55 -2.67
CA THR A 219 -0.78 -4.87 -2.71
C THR A 219 -1.42 -4.84 -1.32
N PHE A 220 -0.85 -4.08 -0.38
CA PHE A 220 -1.41 -3.93 0.97
C PHE A 220 -2.05 -2.55 1.11
N ASP A 221 -3.29 -2.51 1.57
CA ASP A 221 -4.14 -1.31 1.58
C ASP A 221 -3.84 -0.33 2.71
N SER A 222 -2.63 -0.33 3.30
CA SER A 222 -2.39 0.45 4.51
C SER A 222 -2.25 1.95 4.20
N SER A 223 -3.30 2.68 4.54
CA SER A 223 -3.33 4.13 4.74
C SER A 223 -2.44 4.52 5.92
N GLU A 224 -1.14 4.72 5.68
CA GLU A 224 -0.24 5.27 6.69
C GLU A 224 0.07 6.73 6.38
N GLU A 225 -0.91 7.60 6.67
CA GLU A 225 -0.87 9.03 6.37
C GLU A 225 0.12 9.84 7.24
N HIS A 226 0.86 9.19 8.15
CA HIS A 226 1.67 9.87 9.17
C HIS A 226 3.11 9.36 9.31
N THR A 227 3.64 8.61 8.33
CA THR A 227 4.99 8.04 8.40
C THR A 227 5.93 8.69 7.40
N ILE A 228 7.13 9.08 7.86
CA ILE A 228 8.17 9.65 6.99
C ILE A 228 9.09 8.53 6.56
N CYS A 229 9.16 8.23 5.26
CA CYS A 229 10.15 7.31 4.71
C CYS A 229 11.52 7.99 4.71
N LEU A 230 12.43 7.53 5.57
CA LEU A 230 13.77 8.08 5.73
C LEU A 230 14.75 7.48 4.72
N LEU A 231 14.64 6.18 4.46
CA LEU A 231 15.53 5.46 3.56
C LEU A 231 14.76 4.33 2.86
N ALA A 232 15.06 4.07 1.60
CA ALA A 232 14.46 2.98 0.85
C ALA A 232 15.53 2.24 0.01
N LYS A 233 15.40 0.92 -0.05
CA LYS A 233 16.19 0.05 -0.93
C LYS A 233 15.28 -0.98 -1.60
N SER A 234 15.70 -1.56 -2.72
CA SER A 234 14.94 -2.60 -3.43
C SER A 234 15.87 -3.59 -4.13
N THR A 235 15.40 -4.82 -4.32
CA THR A 235 16.05 -5.81 -5.17
C THR A 235 15.83 -5.57 -6.65
N VAL A 236 14.84 -4.73 -7.02
CA VAL A 236 14.70 -4.28 -8.40
C VAL A 236 15.88 -3.38 -8.72
N LEU A 237 16.77 -3.85 -9.59
CA LEU A 237 17.73 -3.00 -10.28
C LEU A 237 16.96 -2.19 -11.34
N TYR A 238 16.23 -1.15 -10.90
CA TYR A 238 15.45 -0.21 -11.71
C TYR A 238 15.05 -0.72 -13.11
N ASP A 239 14.18 -1.73 -13.14
CA ASP A 239 13.60 -2.19 -14.40
C ASP A 239 12.45 -1.24 -14.79
N ASN A 240 12.44 -0.80 -16.04
CA ASN A 240 11.78 0.41 -16.57
C ASN A 240 10.23 0.35 -16.64
N ASN A 241 9.56 -0.46 -15.82
CA ASN A 241 8.11 -0.70 -15.89
C ASN A 241 7.30 -0.11 -14.71
N TYR A 242 7.92 0.65 -13.81
CA TYR A 242 7.19 1.28 -12.71
C TYR A 242 6.47 2.56 -13.14
N LEU A 243 5.17 2.62 -12.86
CA LEU A 243 4.35 3.81 -12.99
C LEU A 243 4.69 4.88 -11.94
N GLN A 244 5.34 4.51 -10.84
CA GLN A 244 5.72 5.40 -9.74
C GLN A 244 7.20 5.19 -9.38
N CYS A 245 8.03 6.23 -9.47
CA CYS A 245 9.44 6.18 -9.10
C CYS A 245 9.71 7.18 -7.96
N PRO A 246 10.06 6.71 -6.77
CA PRO A 246 10.57 7.58 -5.71
C PRO A 246 12.07 7.81 -5.93
N ILE A 247 12.49 9.07 -6.03
CA ILE A 247 13.89 9.47 -6.23
C ILE A 247 14.28 10.43 -5.12
N SER A 248 15.41 10.15 -4.46
CA SER A 248 16.03 11.11 -3.54
C SER A 248 17.01 12.02 -4.29
N LEU A 249 16.94 13.32 -4.02
CA LEU A 249 17.78 14.36 -4.59
C LEU A 249 18.64 15.03 -3.52
N PRO A 250 19.91 15.36 -3.84
CA PRO A 250 20.59 15.05 -5.10
C PRO A 250 20.96 13.56 -5.22
N PHE A 251 20.91 13.01 -6.44
CA PHE A 251 21.42 11.66 -6.72
C PHE A 251 22.85 11.72 -7.29
N ASN A 252 23.56 10.59 -7.23
CA ASN A 252 24.87 10.42 -7.84
C ASN A 252 24.76 10.47 -9.38
N GLU A 253 25.70 11.11 -10.07
CA GLU A 253 25.72 11.19 -11.56
C GLU A 253 25.58 9.81 -12.24
N ARG A 254 25.99 8.73 -11.57
CA ARG A 254 25.85 7.38 -12.08
C ARG A 254 24.41 6.87 -12.17
N PHE A 255 23.46 7.55 -11.54
CA PHE A 255 22.04 7.19 -11.54
C PHE A 255 21.48 6.99 -12.96
N PHE A 256 21.81 7.88 -13.89
CA PHE A 256 21.36 7.77 -15.28
C PHE A 256 22.00 6.62 -16.08
N PHE A 257 23.14 6.08 -15.65
CA PHE A 257 23.69 4.86 -16.26
C PHE A 257 22.91 3.61 -15.87
N ILE A 258 22.21 3.66 -14.73
CA ILE A 258 21.46 2.52 -14.19
C ILE A 258 20.02 2.55 -14.71
N VAL A 259 19.39 3.73 -14.75
CA VAL A 259 18.00 3.88 -15.20
C VAL A 259 17.96 4.31 -16.67
N SER A 260 17.88 3.34 -17.57
CA SER A 260 18.04 3.60 -19.01
C SER A 260 16.81 4.18 -19.70
N LYS A 261 15.60 4.11 -19.11
CA LYS A 261 14.36 4.60 -19.76
C LYS A 261 13.30 5.13 -18.79
N PHE A 262 13.23 6.46 -18.66
CA PHE A 262 12.12 7.15 -17.96
C PHE A 262 10.88 7.36 -18.84
N ASP A 263 10.89 6.94 -20.10
CA ASP A 263 9.82 7.18 -21.07
C ASP A 263 8.47 6.55 -20.67
N ARG A 264 8.49 5.54 -19.79
CA ARG A 264 7.28 4.87 -19.27
C ARG A 264 6.81 5.40 -17.93
N LEU A 265 7.60 6.24 -17.26
CA LEU A 265 7.27 6.75 -15.94
C LEU A 265 6.03 7.64 -16.03
N LYS A 266 4.99 7.34 -15.25
CA LYS A 266 3.76 8.17 -15.19
C LYS A 266 3.71 9.08 -13.97
N THR A 267 4.34 8.68 -12.87
CA THR A 267 4.37 9.43 -11.62
C THR A 267 5.77 9.42 -11.03
N LEU A 268 6.25 10.59 -10.60
CA LEU A 268 7.54 10.78 -9.95
C LEU A 268 7.31 11.33 -8.56
N PHE A 269 7.88 10.66 -7.56
CA PHE A 269 7.91 11.12 -6.18
C PHE A 269 9.33 11.57 -5.84
N VAL A 270 9.52 12.85 -5.56
CA VAL A 270 10.83 13.45 -5.33
C VAL A 270 11.03 13.68 -3.84
N TYR A 271 12.06 13.06 -3.28
CA TYR A 271 12.54 13.29 -1.93
C TYR A 271 13.69 14.27 -1.97
N ILE A 272 13.59 15.38 -1.24
CA ILE A 272 14.66 16.37 -1.16
C ILE A 272 15.35 16.20 0.19
N GLU A 273 16.60 15.76 0.16
CA GLU A 273 17.35 15.43 1.36
C GLU A 273 17.89 16.70 2.07
N GLY A 274 17.22 17.10 3.16
CA GLY A 274 17.71 18.11 4.11
C GLY A 274 17.78 19.57 3.61
N ASN A 275 18.49 20.42 4.35
CA ASN A 275 18.72 21.86 4.07
C ASN A 275 19.61 22.12 2.84
N LYS A 276 19.61 21.23 1.85
CA LYS A 276 20.40 21.41 0.64
C LYS A 276 19.74 22.48 -0.22
N ASN A 277 20.55 23.41 -0.75
CA ASN A 277 20.08 24.50 -1.60
C ASN A 277 19.40 23.92 -2.85
N LEU A 278 18.15 24.35 -3.08
CA LEU A 278 17.30 23.90 -4.19
C LEU A 278 17.93 24.19 -5.56
N ASN A 279 18.77 25.22 -5.66
CA ASN A 279 19.48 25.56 -6.90
C ASN A 279 20.40 24.43 -7.38
N ASN A 280 20.89 23.58 -6.48
CA ASN A 280 21.71 22.43 -6.84
C ASN A 280 20.87 21.21 -7.28
N ILE A 281 19.60 21.18 -6.88
CA ILE A 281 18.66 20.08 -7.14
C ILE A 281 17.94 20.27 -8.47
N GLN A 282 17.61 21.53 -8.79
CA GLN A 282 16.84 21.87 -9.99
C GLN A 282 17.43 21.30 -11.29
N PRO A 283 18.76 21.35 -11.56
CA PRO A 283 19.32 20.76 -12.77
C PRO A 283 19.12 19.26 -12.85
N GLN A 284 19.25 18.54 -11.73
CA GLN A 284 19.06 17.08 -11.69
C GLN A 284 17.60 16.69 -11.90
N LEU A 285 16.67 17.44 -11.30
CA LEU A 285 15.25 17.21 -11.52
C LEU A 285 14.86 17.51 -12.97
N GLN A 286 15.38 18.59 -13.55
CA GLN A 286 15.14 18.92 -14.95
C GLN A 286 15.61 17.79 -15.88
N LEU A 287 16.78 17.20 -15.63
CA LEU A 287 17.27 16.05 -16.39
C LEU A 287 16.30 14.86 -16.36
N ILE A 288 15.66 14.57 -15.22
CA ILE A 288 14.64 13.52 -15.14
C ILE A 288 13.41 13.91 -15.97
N LEU A 289 12.92 15.15 -15.81
CA LEU A 289 11.74 15.64 -16.53
C LEU A 289 11.93 15.60 -18.05
N ASP A 290 13.14 15.91 -18.52
CA ASP A 290 13.50 15.88 -19.94
C ASP A 290 13.47 14.46 -20.51
N GLN A 291 13.83 13.45 -19.71
CA GLN A 291 13.83 12.04 -20.11
C GLN A 291 12.47 11.36 -19.90
N ALA A 292 11.63 11.87 -19.00
CA ALA A 292 10.36 11.29 -18.61
C ALA A 292 9.19 11.84 -19.44
N SER A 293 9.23 11.60 -20.75
CA SER A 293 8.25 12.16 -21.72
C SER A 293 6.78 11.80 -21.48
N ARG A 294 6.49 10.77 -20.67
CA ARG A 294 5.12 10.37 -20.29
C ARG A 294 4.77 10.63 -18.83
N LEU A 295 5.62 11.37 -18.12
CA LEU A 295 5.42 11.70 -16.72
C LEU A 295 4.22 12.64 -16.56
N TYR A 296 3.11 12.11 -16.05
CA TYR A 296 1.88 12.85 -15.85
C TYR A 296 1.85 13.56 -14.48
N SER A 297 2.38 12.92 -13.44
CA SER A 297 2.28 13.40 -12.06
C SER A 297 3.64 13.60 -11.41
N LEU A 298 3.85 14.75 -10.80
CA LEU A 298 5.04 15.09 -10.02
C LEU A 298 4.63 15.41 -8.58
N ALA A 299 5.21 14.70 -7.63
CA ALA A 299 4.97 14.87 -6.22
C ALA A 299 6.31 15.11 -5.50
N PHE A 300 6.33 16.01 -4.53
CA PHE A 300 7.48 16.19 -3.64
C PHE A 300 7.19 15.51 -2.30
N SER A 301 8.19 15.22 -1.47
CA SER A 301 7.99 14.70 -0.10
C SER A 301 8.33 15.72 0.99
N THR A 302 9.28 16.61 0.72
CA THR A 302 9.88 17.53 1.71
C THR A 302 10.27 18.85 1.05
N TRP A 303 10.16 19.95 1.80
CA TRP A 303 10.56 21.29 1.37
C TRP A 303 11.62 21.88 2.32
N ALA A 304 12.74 22.32 1.77
CA ALA A 304 13.75 23.07 2.52
C ALA A 304 13.24 24.52 2.70
N ARG A 305 13.12 24.96 3.95
CA ARG A 305 12.47 26.21 4.35
C ARG A 305 13.33 27.47 4.10
N SER A 306 14.56 27.33 3.62
CA SER A 306 15.59 28.36 3.79
C SER A 306 15.76 29.34 2.65
N ASP A 307 15.26 29.07 1.44
CA ASP A 307 15.49 29.97 0.30
C ASP A 307 14.15 30.42 -0.31
N SER A 308 14.06 31.72 -0.57
CA SER A 308 12.86 32.49 -0.94
C SER A 308 12.23 32.15 -2.30
N ASP A 309 12.69 31.09 -2.95
CA ASP A 309 12.38 30.78 -4.34
C ASP A 309 11.72 29.41 -4.38
N ALA A 310 10.47 29.36 -4.86
CA ALA A 310 9.79 28.10 -5.01
C ALA A 310 10.58 27.20 -6.00
N PRO A 311 10.94 25.95 -5.66
CA PRO A 311 11.73 25.02 -6.48
C PRO A 311 11.15 24.67 -7.84
N LEU A 312 9.90 25.09 -8.09
CA LEU A 312 9.22 24.93 -9.36
C LEU A 312 9.57 26.04 -10.36
N THR A 313 10.18 27.13 -9.91
CA THR A 313 10.55 28.27 -10.76
C THR A 313 11.64 27.86 -11.74
N GLY A 314 11.24 27.63 -12.99
CA GLY A 314 12.15 27.28 -14.09
C GLY A 314 12.18 25.80 -14.46
N LEU A 315 11.56 24.91 -13.68
CA LEU A 315 11.35 23.53 -14.12
C LEU A 315 10.35 23.50 -15.28
N ARG A 316 10.63 22.66 -16.28
CA ARG A 316 9.82 22.49 -17.48
C ARG A 316 9.52 21.02 -17.69
N SER A 317 8.27 20.71 -18.02
CA SER A 317 7.88 19.39 -18.51
C SER A 317 6.68 19.55 -19.44
N ASN A 318 6.74 18.91 -20.59
CA ASN A 318 5.63 18.92 -21.54
C ASN A 318 4.53 17.93 -21.16
N SER A 319 4.78 17.01 -20.24
CA SER A 319 3.90 15.88 -19.89
C SER A 319 3.26 16.00 -18.50
N VAL A 320 3.91 16.69 -17.55
CA VAL A 320 3.38 16.84 -16.20
C VAL A 320 2.11 17.70 -16.22
N ARG A 321 1.01 17.15 -15.70
CA ARG A 321 -0.29 17.80 -15.56
C ARG A 321 -0.84 17.72 -14.13
N ARG A 322 -0.23 16.92 -13.26
CA ARG A 322 -0.57 16.84 -11.85
C ARG A 322 0.61 17.22 -10.98
N LEU A 323 0.39 18.16 -10.06
CA LEU A 323 1.36 18.58 -9.05
C LEU A 323 0.81 18.27 -7.66
N ASP A 324 1.59 17.53 -6.87
CA ASP A 324 1.31 17.28 -5.45
C ASP A 324 2.39 17.92 -4.58
N LEU A 325 1.97 19.00 -3.91
CA LEU A 325 2.78 19.91 -3.11
C LEU A 325 2.39 19.91 -1.63
N ILE A 326 1.43 19.08 -1.19
CA ILE A 326 1.07 18.97 0.24
C ILE A 326 2.16 18.20 0.96
N ARG A 327 3.09 18.86 1.66
CA ARG A 327 4.16 18.12 2.36
C ARG A 327 4.73 18.83 3.56
N LEU A 328 5.58 18.11 4.29
CA LEU A 328 6.25 18.58 5.48
C LEU A 328 7.49 19.43 5.12
N ASN A 329 7.75 20.46 5.92
CA ASN A 329 9.01 21.18 5.95
C ASN A 329 10.09 20.34 6.65
N SER A 330 11.33 20.82 6.68
CA SER A 330 12.45 20.17 7.34
C SER A 330 12.25 19.88 8.85
N ASN A 331 11.29 20.54 9.49
CA ASN A 331 10.93 20.32 10.90
C ASN A 331 9.76 19.33 11.07
N GLY A 332 9.31 18.67 10.00
CA GLY A 332 8.17 17.76 10.04
C GLY A 332 6.81 18.46 10.18
N GLN A 333 6.72 19.78 9.97
CA GLN A 333 5.44 20.51 9.98
C GLN A 333 4.94 20.70 8.56
N ILE A 334 3.64 20.71 8.32
CA ILE A 334 3.08 20.98 6.99
C ILE A 334 3.64 22.32 6.45
N TYR A 335 4.13 22.30 5.22
CA TYR A 335 4.58 23.47 4.48
C TYR A 335 3.37 24.18 3.90
N HIS A 336 3.38 25.50 3.96
CA HIS A 336 2.25 26.31 3.55
C HIS A 336 2.72 27.40 2.60
N PHE A 337 2.22 27.37 1.37
CA PHE A 337 2.55 28.35 0.34
C PHE A 337 1.97 29.71 0.71
N ASP A 338 2.82 30.73 0.74
CA ASP A 338 2.38 32.11 0.87
C ASP A 338 1.99 32.74 -0.46
N GLU A 339 1.62 34.02 -0.40
CA GLU A 339 1.14 34.77 -1.56
C GLU A 339 2.22 34.87 -2.65
N LYS A 340 3.48 35.14 -2.28
CA LYS A 340 4.59 35.26 -3.22
C LYS A 340 4.81 33.94 -3.95
N GLU A 341 4.83 32.84 -3.20
CA GLU A 341 5.04 31.50 -3.76
C GLU A 341 3.89 31.04 -4.64
N CYS A 342 2.64 31.38 -4.29
CA CYS A 342 1.49 31.10 -5.15
C CYS A 342 1.58 31.88 -6.46
N ILE A 343 1.98 33.16 -6.40
CA ILE A 343 2.22 33.97 -7.60
C ILE A 343 3.31 33.34 -8.47
N GLU A 344 4.43 32.94 -7.87
CA GLU A 344 5.54 32.27 -8.58
C GLU A 344 5.08 30.95 -9.21
N LEU A 345 4.32 30.13 -8.48
CA LEU A 345 3.75 28.88 -8.99
C LEU A 345 2.89 29.12 -10.23
N THR A 346 1.97 30.10 -10.19
CA THR A 346 1.09 30.39 -11.33
C THR A 346 1.84 30.89 -12.57
N ARG A 347 3.04 31.43 -12.39
CA ARG A 347 3.93 31.90 -13.48
C ARG A 347 4.93 30.83 -13.94
N SER A 348 5.12 29.77 -13.16
CA SER A 348 6.06 28.71 -13.49
C SER A 348 5.57 27.87 -14.68
N PRO A 349 6.46 27.32 -15.52
CA PRO A 349 6.04 26.48 -16.65
C PRO A 349 5.21 25.26 -16.21
N LEU A 350 5.58 24.61 -15.11
CA LEU A 350 4.79 23.50 -14.55
C LEU A 350 3.42 23.95 -14.04
N GLY A 351 3.33 25.12 -13.40
CA GLY A 351 2.06 25.67 -12.91
C GLY A 351 1.11 26.08 -14.04
N ILE A 352 1.65 26.62 -15.14
CA ILE A 352 0.85 26.99 -16.33
C ILE A 352 0.20 25.75 -16.95
N GLU A 353 0.93 24.64 -17.04
CA GLU A 353 0.44 23.38 -17.63
C GLU A 353 -0.33 22.49 -16.63
N CYS A 354 -0.40 22.87 -15.36
CA CYS A 354 -1.02 22.04 -14.32
C CYS A 354 -2.55 21.98 -14.47
N GLU A 355 -3.09 20.77 -14.52
CA GLU A 355 -4.53 20.47 -14.53
C GLU A 355 -5.05 20.04 -13.16
N VAL A 356 -4.22 19.36 -12.35
CA VAL A 356 -4.57 18.89 -11.01
C VAL A 356 -3.53 19.37 -10.01
N LEU A 357 -3.94 20.27 -9.12
CA LEU A 357 -3.08 20.80 -8.07
C LEU A 357 -3.53 20.28 -6.70
N ILE A 358 -2.59 19.74 -5.95
CA ILE A 358 -2.76 19.39 -4.54
C ILE A 358 -1.77 20.24 -3.75
N ILE A 359 -2.26 21.15 -2.88
CA ILE A 359 -1.41 22.17 -2.26
C ILE A 359 -1.93 22.57 -0.87
N THR A 360 -1.02 23.03 -0.01
CA THR A 360 -1.39 23.70 1.23
C THR A 360 -1.00 25.17 1.16
N VAL A 361 -1.93 26.08 1.49
CA VAL A 361 -1.72 27.54 1.40
C VAL A 361 -1.90 28.23 2.77
N LYS A 362 -1.20 29.34 2.99
CA LYS A 362 -1.33 30.12 4.24
C LYS A 362 -2.67 30.83 4.38
N ASN A 363 -3.24 31.35 3.28
CA ASN A 363 -4.44 32.18 3.29
C ASN A 363 -5.42 31.79 2.16
N ARG A 364 -6.74 31.85 2.39
CA ARG A 364 -7.77 31.62 1.37
C ARG A 364 -7.66 32.54 0.15
N LYS A 365 -7.16 33.77 0.30
CA LYS A 365 -6.91 34.67 -0.84
C LYS A 365 -5.95 34.06 -1.86
N ASN A 366 -5.01 33.23 -1.40
CA ASN A 366 -4.09 32.52 -2.30
C ASN A 366 -4.82 31.47 -3.14
N ILE A 367 -5.87 30.85 -2.61
CA ILE A 367 -6.73 29.91 -3.36
C ILE A 367 -7.35 30.61 -4.56
N LEU A 368 -7.96 31.79 -4.32
CA LEU A 368 -8.55 32.60 -5.38
C LEU A 368 -7.49 33.03 -6.41
N HIS A 369 -6.29 33.38 -5.96
CA HIS A 369 -5.19 33.70 -6.85
C HIS A 369 -4.81 32.52 -7.76
N LEU A 370 -4.68 31.30 -7.21
CA LEU A 370 -4.36 30.10 -7.98
C LEU A 370 -5.45 29.80 -9.02
N ILE A 371 -6.73 29.80 -8.62
CA ILE A 371 -7.87 29.54 -9.51
C ILE A 371 -7.91 30.54 -10.67
N ASN A 372 -7.71 31.83 -10.37
CA ASN A 372 -7.82 32.88 -11.39
C ASN A 372 -6.66 32.90 -12.39
N ASN A 373 -5.48 32.38 -12.02
CA ASN A 373 -4.27 32.51 -12.84
C ASN A 373 -3.80 31.19 -13.48
N MET A 374 -4.19 30.03 -12.95
CA MET A 374 -3.85 28.71 -13.51
C MET A 374 -4.92 28.26 -14.51
N LYS A 375 -4.82 28.74 -15.76
CA LYS A 375 -5.86 28.58 -16.79
C LYS A 375 -6.21 27.13 -17.14
N ASN A 376 -5.28 26.19 -16.96
CA ASN A 376 -5.49 24.78 -17.25
C ASN A 376 -6.00 23.98 -16.05
N LEU A 377 -6.10 24.60 -14.87
CA LEU A 377 -6.49 23.92 -13.63
C LEU A 377 -7.94 23.44 -13.70
N ARG A 378 -8.14 22.13 -13.57
CA ARG A 378 -9.44 21.45 -13.58
C ARG A 378 -9.84 20.97 -12.20
N SER A 379 -8.87 20.63 -11.36
CA SER A 379 -9.10 20.12 -10.00
C SER A 379 -8.11 20.74 -9.03
N LEU A 380 -8.61 21.27 -7.92
CA LEU A 380 -7.80 21.87 -6.86
C LEU A 380 -8.14 21.23 -5.52
N TYR A 381 -7.18 20.52 -4.95
CA TYR A 381 -7.24 19.98 -3.59
C TYR A 381 -6.39 20.88 -2.70
N VAL A 382 -7.05 21.69 -1.87
CA VAL A 382 -6.37 22.72 -1.09
C VAL A 382 -6.64 22.61 0.40
N HIS A 383 -5.57 22.65 1.19
CA HIS A 383 -5.65 22.84 2.64
C HIS A 383 -5.24 24.27 3.00
N SER A 384 -5.97 24.94 3.88
CA SER A 384 -5.69 26.33 4.27
C SER A 384 -5.64 26.50 5.78
N ILE A 385 -4.62 27.22 6.28
CA ILE A 385 -4.41 27.37 7.74
C ILE A 385 -5.39 28.37 8.37
N ASP A 386 -5.74 29.44 7.67
CA ASP A 386 -6.68 30.44 8.17
C ASP A 386 -8.12 29.89 8.32
N HIS A 387 -8.31 28.62 7.93
CA HIS A 387 -9.47 27.79 8.21
C HIS A 387 -9.45 27.26 9.67
N TYR A 388 -9.32 28.15 10.65
CA TYR A 388 -9.78 27.85 12.02
C TYR A 388 -11.30 27.79 12.01
N TRP A 389 -11.86 26.71 11.47
CA TRP A 389 -13.13 26.22 11.99
C TRP A 389 -12.79 25.69 13.37
N SER A 390 -13.45 26.27 14.37
CA SER A 390 -13.32 25.91 15.78
C SER A 390 -13.23 24.40 15.93
N LYS A 391 -12.23 23.97 16.70
CA LYS A 391 -11.77 22.60 17.03
C LYS A 391 -12.81 21.57 17.50
N ASN A 392 -14.11 21.77 17.29
CA ASN A 392 -15.16 20.97 17.91
C ASN A 392 -16.02 20.09 16.98
N ASP A 393 -15.93 20.21 15.65
CA ASP A 393 -16.71 19.32 14.77
C ASP A 393 -15.81 18.32 14.06
N SER A 394 -16.08 17.05 14.34
CA SER A 394 -15.40 15.87 13.80
C SER A 394 -15.34 15.87 12.27
N VAL A 395 -14.17 15.50 11.75
CA VAL A 395 -13.64 15.60 10.37
C VAL A 395 -14.41 14.82 9.28
N SER A 396 -15.65 14.38 9.50
CA SER A 396 -16.32 13.46 8.56
C SER A 396 -17.29 14.07 7.53
N SER A 397 -17.65 15.36 7.58
CA SER A 397 -18.83 15.85 6.81
C SER A 397 -18.60 16.99 5.81
N ALA A 398 -17.37 17.42 5.53
CA ALA A 398 -17.14 18.65 4.74
C ALA A 398 -16.56 18.47 3.33
N ILE A 399 -16.47 17.24 2.81
CA ILE A 399 -15.93 16.99 1.45
C ILE A 399 -16.99 17.17 0.34
N ASP A 400 -18.29 17.18 0.66
CA ASP A 400 -19.37 17.20 -0.35
C ASP A 400 -19.85 18.59 -0.81
N ALA A 401 -19.28 19.71 -0.32
CA ALA A 401 -19.91 21.02 -0.52
C ALA A 401 -19.24 21.98 -1.53
N LEU A 402 -18.22 21.58 -2.30
CA LEU A 402 -17.53 22.51 -3.22
C LEU A 402 -17.25 21.96 -4.63
N VAL A 403 -18.20 21.19 -5.17
CA VAL A 403 -18.38 21.04 -6.63
C VAL A 403 -19.89 21.05 -6.95
N GLN A 404 -20.46 22.25 -7.08
CA GLN A 404 -21.58 22.57 -7.96
C GLN A 404 -21.29 23.89 -8.66
#